data_AF-Q54L96-F1
#
_entry.id   AF-Q54L96-F1
#
_cell.length_a   1.000
_cell.length_b   1.000
_cell.length_c   1.000
_cell.angle_alpha   90.00
_cell.angle_beta   90.00
_cell.angle_gamma   90.00
#
_symmetry.space_group_name_H-M   'P 1'
#
loop_
_entity.id
_entity.type
_entity.pdbx_description
1 polymer ?
#
loop_
_entity_poly.entity_id
_entity_poly.type
_entity_poly.pdbx_seq_one_letter_code
_entity_poly.pdbx_strand_id
1 'polypeptide(L)'
;MLSYYKNNKNKQYKKLVSKIEERNKEKLEKINQLNNNNNNNNNNNNNNNNNNNNNNNNGDNNKSENNNDNISNTINNDDNECDLEIEYENNENDSTINKNLTSKNDLENTISECNNLLNGLFKGELKIGWIESYKVLSGDNSPNRIYHLDIKTNNENVSYVPGDYISILAPNESDLVNKLLKRLKLGDGNQRIKINIIYKNNNNNNNNNNNSNNSKFNHLPLNNWVKIIDLFKWVLNISYIPPQFFLRILSEFYNNNNNNNNNNNNNNNNNNNNNNNNNNEDERLKLIYLSSGQGKQLYNDTIVEHKINLVSLLCKFKRCDITLKNILINIPPHETRKYSISSSPLTSGNHNIHITFSLVKINNNNNNNNNNNNNTIKEKFGLCTHWMHNQIQLFKQLINNNNNNDNNENKIYLPFSIEKSNNHFNLPDSLSTPIILIATGTGLAPFRSFLHHRYYQIQDLNNINQEQKQNQQQQQQQQPSEFNIGECLLFFGCKRKDWDHIYSDELKEFEKDGTISKLFISYSQQQQQQKSNENQNEEYLSSGYINKLIEDNGEMIYNLIINNGGIIYVCGNKNKIGNSINNSLIEIIKKFNNFNIKSDQEAELLLENWIKIGKYKRDVWN
;
A
#
# COMPACT_ATOMS: atom_id res chain seq x y z
N MET A 1 -24.31 24.36 -6.12
CA MET A 1 -24.67 22.93 -6.22
C MET A 1 -25.91 22.54 -5.40
N LEU A 2 -25.94 22.68 -4.07
CA LEU A 2 -27.13 22.30 -3.28
C LEU A 2 -28.43 22.96 -3.75
N SER A 3 -28.40 24.26 -4.09
CA SER A 3 -29.54 24.98 -4.68
C SER A 3 -30.04 24.35 -5.98
N TYR A 4 -29.12 23.90 -6.86
CA TYR A 4 -29.46 23.19 -8.10
C TYR A 4 -30.18 21.86 -7.81
N TYR A 5 -29.65 21.05 -6.89
CA TYR A 5 -30.28 19.77 -6.53
C TYR A 5 -31.60 19.94 -5.77
N LYS A 6 -31.74 20.99 -4.97
CA LYS A 6 -32.96 21.31 -4.20
C LYS A 6 -34.14 21.68 -5.11
N ASN A 7 -33.85 22.38 -6.21
CA ASN A 7 -34.85 22.77 -7.21
C ASN A 7 -35.15 21.67 -8.24
N ASN A 8 -34.41 20.56 -8.22
CA ASN A 8 -34.58 19.47 -9.18
C ASN A 8 -35.75 18.53 -8.75
N LYS A 9 -36.59 18.12 -9.72
CA LYS A 9 -37.76 17.26 -9.45
C LYS A 9 -37.38 15.80 -9.13
N ASN A 10 -36.13 15.39 -9.36
CA ASN A 10 -35.69 14.01 -9.11
C ASN A 10 -35.65 13.65 -7.60
N LYS A 11 -36.35 12.58 -7.22
CA LYS A 11 -36.49 12.09 -5.84
C LYS A 11 -35.16 11.66 -5.21
N GLN A 12 -34.22 11.12 -5.99
CA GLN A 12 -32.90 10.73 -5.49
C GLN A 12 -32.06 11.94 -5.08
N TYR A 13 -32.12 13.03 -5.85
CA TYR A 13 -31.43 14.28 -5.51
C TYR A 13 -31.98 14.92 -4.25
N LYS A 14 -33.31 14.89 -4.04
CA LYS A 14 -33.91 15.34 -2.76
C LYS A 14 -33.39 14.53 -1.57
N LYS A 15 -33.28 13.21 -1.70
CA LYS A 15 -32.75 12.33 -0.65
C LYS A 15 -31.26 12.61 -0.37
N LEU A 16 -30.46 12.84 -1.41
CA LEU A 16 -29.05 13.20 -1.27
C LEU A 16 -28.86 14.56 -0.59
N VAL A 17 -29.63 15.57 -1.00
CA VAL A 17 -29.64 16.91 -0.37
C VAL A 17 -29.97 16.79 1.12
N SER A 18 -30.99 16.01 1.47
CA SER A 18 -31.40 15.80 2.88
C SER A 18 -30.26 15.19 3.73
N LYS A 19 -29.54 14.17 3.20
CA LYS A 19 -28.39 13.57 3.89
C LYS A 19 -27.22 14.54 4.07
N ILE A 20 -26.98 15.41 3.09
CA ILE A 20 -25.90 16.42 3.17
C ILE A 20 -26.27 17.50 4.19
N GLU A 21 -27.52 17.98 4.20
CA GLU A 21 -28.03 18.95 5.17
C GLU A 21 -27.93 18.40 6.61
N GLU A 22 -28.29 17.13 6.83
CA GLU A 22 -28.16 16.44 8.12
C GLU A 22 -26.70 16.36 8.61
N ARG A 23 -25.79 15.91 7.75
CA ARG A 23 -24.35 15.81 8.08
C ARG A 23 -23.71 17.17 8.36
N ASN A 24 -24.17 18.23 7.67
CA ASN A 24 -23.72 19.59 7.93
C ASN A 24 -24.26 20.13 9.26
N LYS A 25 -25.49 19.77 9.63
CA LYS A 25 -26.08 20.11 10.93
C LYS A 25 -25.29 19.49 12.07
N GLU A 26 -24.98 18.19 12.00
CA GLU A 26 -24.14 17.50 12.99
C GLU A 26 -22.75 18.15 13.13
N LYS A 27 -22.14 18.55 12.01
CA LYS A 27 -20.83 19.19 12.00
C LYS A 27 -20.87 20.58 12.65
N LEU A 28 -21.93 21.36 12.39
CA LEU A 28 -22.14 22.66 13.02
C LEU A 28 -22.42 22.54 14.51
N GLU A 29 -23.20 21.54 14.95
CA GLU A 29 -23.44 21.24 16.36
C GLU A 29 -22.12 20.92 17.09
N LYS A 30 -21.24 20.11 16.49
CA LYS A 30 -19.90 19.84 17.05
C LYS A 30 -19.03 21.10 17.15
N ILE A 31 -19.08 21.99 16.16
CA ILE A 31 -18.35 23.27 16.19
C ILE A 31 -18.90 24.18 17.28
N ASN A 32 -20.23 24.26 17.44
CA ASN A 32 -20.86 25.07 18.49
C ASN A 32 -20.56 24.52 19.89
N GLN A 33 -20.52 23.20 20.06
CA GLN A 33 -20.07 22.58 21.33
C GLN A 33 -18.62 22.95 21.65
N LEU A 34 -17.72 22.91 20.66
CA LEU A 34 -16.33 23.34 20.82
C LEU A 34 -16.22 24.84 21.20
N ASN A 35 -17.00 25.70 20.54
CA ASN A 35 -16.98 27.14 20.80
C ASN A 35 -17.59 27.51 22.17
N ASN A 36 -18.67 26.85 22.59
CA ASN A 36 -19.27 27.06 23.91
C ASN A 36 -18.32 26.61 25.04
N ASN A 37 -17.57 25.52 24.83
CA ASN A 37 -16.54 25.10 25.77
C ASN A 37 -15.39 26.13 25.86
N ASN A 38 -15.03 26.77 24.75
CA ASN A 38 -14.01 27.83 24.75
C ASN A 38 -14.49 29.13 25.43
N ASN A 39 -15.74 29.54 25.23
CA ASN A 39 -16.28 30.75 25.87
C ASN A 39 -16.50 30.58 27.39
N ASN A 40 -16.90 29.39 27.85
CA ASN A 40 -16.98 29.11 29.29
C ASN A 40 -15.59 29.12 29.96
N ASN A 41 -14.52 28.77 29.22
CA ASN A 41 -13.15 28.83 29.74
C ASN A 41 -12.61 30.26 29.81
N ASN A 42 -13.03 31.17 28.93
CA ASN A 42 -12.60 32.57 28.98
C ASN A 42 -13.28 33.39 30.09
N ASN A 43 -14.51 33.05 30.49
CA ASN A 43 -15.16 33.74 31.61
C ASN A 43 -14.67 33.27 32.99
N ASN A 44 -14.04 32.10 33.10
CA ASN A 44 -13.48 31.60 34.36
C ASN A 44 -12.04 32.06 34.64
N ASN A 45 -11.38 32.74 33.69
CA ASN A 45 -10.01 33.23 33.88
C ASN A 45 -9.91 34.68 34.40
N ASN A 46 -11.02 35.35 34.73
CA ASN A 46 -10.99 36.72 35.28
C ASN A 46 -11.17 36.82 36.80
N ASN A 47 -11.26 35.71 37.52
CA ASN A 47 -11.28 35.73 38.99
C ASN A 47 -10.29 34.68 39.51
N ASN A 48 -9.02 35.06 39.63
CA ASN A 48 -8.20 34.76 40.81
C ASN A 48 -6.81 35.36 40.68
N ASN A 49 -6.57 36.36 41.53
CA ASN A 49 -5.31 36.75 42.16
C ASN A 49 -4.23 37.32 41.20
N ASN A 50 -3.96 38.63 41.15
CA ASN A 50 -3.85 39.58 42.28
C ASN A 50 -3.24 38.90 43.50
N ASN A 51 -1.93 38.63 43.47
CA ASN A 51 -1.04 38.87 44.60
C ASN A 51 0.42 38.58 44.24
N ASN A 52 1.27 39.52 44.67
CA ASN A 52 2.73 39.46 44.81
C ASN A 52 3.49 39.55 43.47
N ASN A 53 4.00 40.70 43.02
CA ASN A 53 4.66 41.79 43.75
C ASN A 53 5.63 41.27 44.82
N ASN A 54 6.88 41.00 44.43
CA ASN A 54 8.02 41.71 45.02
C ASN A 54 9.37 41.25 44.44
N ASN A 55 10.15 42.27 44.06
CA ASN A 55 11.58 42.42 44.34
C ASN A 55 12.60 41.60 43.55
N ASN A 56 13.22 42.24 42.54
CA ASN A 56 14.51 42.92 42.63
C ASN A 56 15.16 42.94 41.23
N ASN A 57 15.22 44.09 40.56
CA ASN A 57 16.27 45.12 40.65
C ASN A 57 17.66 44.66 40.20
N ASN A 58 18.09 45.31 39.11
CA ASN A 58 19.43 45.58 38.55
C ASN A 58 19.43 45.16 37.07
N GLY A 59 19.61 46.02 36.08
CA GLY A 59 20.30 47.31 36.03
C GLY A 59 21.21 47.27 34.79
N ASP A 60 21.10 48.30 33.95
CA ASP A 60 22.01 48.71 32.88
C ASP A 60 21.91 48.07 31.48
N ASN A 61 21.10 48.77 30.66
CA ASN A 61 21.52 49.48 29.45
C ASN A 61 22.91 49.14 28.88
N ASN A 62 22.93 48.52 27.70
CA ASN A 62 23.80 48.99 26.63
C ASN A 62 23.23 48.67 25.25
N LYS A 63 23.18 49.70 24.42
CA LYS A 63 22.88 49.69 22.99
C LYS A 63 24.11 49.17 22.25
N SER A 64 23.95 48.22 21.33
CA SER A 64 24.79 48.14 20.13
C SER A 64 24.07 47.38 19.03
N GLU A 65 24.15 47.97 17.85
CA GLU A 65 23.45 47.68 16.60
C GLU A 65 23.81 46.34 15.96
N ASN A 66 22.82 45.80 15.23
CA ASN A 66 22.92 45.08 13.95
C ASN A 66 24.13 44.17 13.70
N ASN A 67 23.87 42.86 13.73
CA ASN A 67 24.29 41.93 12.68
C ASN A 67 23.29 40.77 12.62
N ASN A 68 22.32 40.88 11.71
CA ASN A 68 21.47 39.79 11.24
C ASN A 68 22.34 38.87 10.40
N ASP A 69 22.88 37.79 10.98
CA ASP A 69 23.31 36.57 10.29
C ASP A 69 23.74 35.54 11.34
N ASN A 70 22.77 34.98 12.07
CA ASN A 70 22.87 33.74 12.85
C ASN A 70 21.46 33.31 13.29
N ILE A 71 20.59 32.97 12.34
CA ILE A 71 19.42 32.12 12.61
C ILE A 71 19.88 30.67 12.39
N SER A 72 20.75 30.21 13.29
CA SER A 72 21.03 28.79 13.47
C SER A 72 20.38 28.35 14.78
N ASN A 73 19.34 27.53 14.66
CA ASN A 73 18.88 26.60 15.67
C ASN A 73 18.45 27.17 17.03
N THR A 74 17.41 27.99 17.04
CA THR A 74 16.41 27.94 18.12
C THR A 74 15.21 27.18 17.58
N ILE A 75 15.37 25.85 17.46
CA ILE A 75 14.21 24.97 17.48
C ILE A 75 13.66 25.12 18.90
N ASN A 76 12.53 25.83 19.03
CA ASN A 76 11.71 25.78 20.23
C ASN A 76 11.28 24.33 20.43
N ASN A 77 12.09 23.55 21.14
CA ASN A 77 11.82 22.17 21.56
C ASN A 77 10.87 22.18 22.77
N ASP A 78 9.74 22.88 22.67
CA ASP A 78 8.62 22.71 23.60
C ASP A 78 7.60 21.68 23.05
N ASP A 79 8.08 20.73 22.24
CA ASP A 79 7.37 19.49 21.99
C ASP A 79 7.44 18.66 23.26
N ASN A 80 6.37 18.65 24.08
CA ASN A 80 6.23 17.77 25.25
C ASN A 80 6.75 16.36 24.93
N GLU A 81 7.93 16.01 25.47
CA GLU A 81 8.68 14.81 25.11
C GLU A 81 7.95 13.57 25.64
N CYS A 82 7.34 12.80 24.73
CA CYS A 82 6.71 11.53 25.05
C CYS A 82 7.66 10.35 24.84
N ASP A 83 7.64 9.39 25.75
CA ASP A 83 8.47 8.20 25.79
C ASP A 83 7.60 6.94 25.93
N LEU A 84 8.16 5.74 25.78
CA LEU A 84 7.45 4.47 25.98
C LEU A 84 7.84 3.79 27.29
N GLU A 85 6.86 3.17 27.94
CA GLU A 85 7.05 2.17 28.99
C GLU A 85 6.63 0.79 28.45
N ILE A 86 7.36 -0.24 28.85
CA ILE A 86 7.04 -1.62 28.51
C ILE A 86 6.81 -2.36 29.83
N GLU A 87 5.56 -2.75 30.07
CA GLU A 87 5.20 -3.71 31.11
C GLU A 87 5.33 -5.12 30.54
N TYR A 88 5.87 -6.05 31.34
CA TYR A 88 5.96 -7.46 30.98
C TYR A 88 4.93 -8.25 31.79
N GLU A 89 4.28 -9.22 31.17
CA GLU A 89 3.28 -10.05 31.86
C GLU A 89 3.99 -10.95 32.89
N ASN A 90 3.60 -10.85 34.16
CA ASN A 90 4.19 -11.64 35.25
C ASN A 90 3.68 -13.09 35.17
N ASN A 91 4.47 -14.00 34.60
CA ASN A 91 4.17 -15.43 34.59
C ASN A 91 4.71 -16.11 35.86
N GLU A 92 4.07 -15.94 37.03
CA GLU A 92 4.44 -16.74 38.22
C GLU A 92 3.66 -18.06 38.38
N ASN A 93 2.63 -18.37 37.59
CA ASN A 93 1.86 -19.62 37.78
C ASN A 93 1.24 -20.19 36.48
N ASP A 94 2.01 -20.39 35.41
CA ASP A 94 1.51 -21.22 34.30
C ASP A 94 2.59 -22.10 33.69
N SER A 95 2.94 -23.18 34.41
CA SER A 95 3.70 -24.32 33.88
C SER A 95 2.81 -25.33 33.16
N THR A 96 1.64 -24.91 32.67
CA THR A 96 0.66 -25.79 32.02
C THR A 96 0.14 -25.18 30.73
N ILE A 97 0.97 -25.13 29.68
CA ILE A 97 0.63 -25.46 28.27
C ILE A 97 1.98 -25.51 27.52
N ASN A 98 2.73 -26.59 27.72
CA ASN A 98 3.67 -27.09 26.73
C ASN A 98 3.08 -28.39 26.18
N LYS A 99 1.93 -28.30 25.51
CA LYS A 99 1.55 -29.37 24.59
C LYS A 99 2.45 -29.19 23.38
N ASN A 100 3.42 -30.08 23.23
CA ASN A 100 4.07 -30.36 21.95
C ASN A 100 2.95 -30.72 20.96
N LEU A 101 2.44 -29.72 20.24
CA LEU A 101 1.37 -29.88 19.26
C LEU A 101 2.01 -30.34 17.96
N THR A 102 1.79 -31.61 17.65
CA THR A 102 2.25 -32.30 16.47
C THR A 102 1.33 -32.05 15.27
N SER A 103 1.93 -31.59 14.18
CA SER A 103 1.64 -31.74 12.73
C SER A 103 0.21 -31.61 12.14
N LYS A 104 -0.86 -31.33 12.90
CA LYS A 104 -2.19 -31.06 12.31
C LYS A 104 -2.94 -29.85 12.87
N ASN A 105 -2.61 -29.43 14.10
CA ASN A 105 -3.27 -28.30 14.78
C ASN A 105 -2.70 -26.91 14.43
N ASP A 106 -1.63 -26.83 13.63
CA ASP A 106 -1.02 -25.54 13.24
C ASP A 106 -1.95 -24.70 12.34
N LEU A 107 -2.83 -25.36 11.58
CA LEU A 107 -3.74 -24.67 10.66
C LEU A 107 -4.95 -24.06 11.40
N GLU A 108 -5.51 -24.76 12.38
CA GLU A 108 -6.69 -24.34 13.14
C GLU A 108 -6.38 -23.18 14.12
N ASN A 109 -5.20 -23.19 14.73
CA ASN A 109 -4.77 -22.11 15.64
C ASN A 109 -4.57 -20.77 14.91
N THR A 110 -4.22 -20.79 13.63
CA THR A 110 -4.02 -19.57 12.84
C THR A 110 -5.32 -18.75 12.68
N ILE A 111 -6.50 -19.39 12.76
CA ILE A 111 -7.82 -18.81 12.44
C ILE A 111 -8.35 -17.90 13.56
N SER A 112 -8.33 -18.40 14.79
CA SER A 112 -8.70 -17.64 15.99
C SER A 112 -7.60 -16.64 16.36
N GLU A 113 -6.33 -17.01 16.11
CA GLU A 113 -5.22 -16.08 16.27
C GLU A 113 -5.41 -14.89 15.34
N CYS A 114 -5.58 -14.98 14.02
CA CYS A 114 -5.66 -13.78 13.19
C CYS A 114 -6.76 -12.78 13.63
N ASN A 115 -7.98 -13.20 13.97
CA ASN A 115 -9.00 -12.26 14.47
C ASN A 115 -8.61 -11.65 15.83
N ASN A 116 -8.16 -12.45 16.80
CA ASN A 116 -7.77 -11.97 18.13
C ASN A 116 -6.46 -11.17 18.11
N LEU A 117 -5.57 -11.50 17.20
CA LEU A 117 -4.27 -10.90 16.95
C LEU A 117 -4.46 -9.53 16.30
N LEU A 118 -5.31 -9.40 15.29
CA LEU A 118 -5.58 -8.09 14.69
C LEU A 118 -6.37 -7.17 15.63
N ASN A 119 -7.29 -7.74 16.43
CA ASN A 119 -8.00 -7.05 17.51
C ASN A 119 -7.03 -6.65 18.63
N GLY A 120 -6.37 -5.52 18.45
CA GLY A 120 -5.47 -4.94 19.44
C GLY A 120 -4.11 -4.61 18.88
N LEU A 121 -3.63 -5.30 17.83
CA LEU A 121 -2.36 -4.98 17.15
C LEU A 121 -2.43 -3.68 16.34
N PHE A 122 -3.59 -3.36 15.76
CA PHE A 122 -3.76 -2.18 14.90
C PHE A 122 -4.95 -1.32 15.35
N LYS A 123 -4.75 0.01 15.39
CA LYS A 123 -5.85 0.98 15.41
C LYS A 123 -6.33 1.20 13.97
N GLY A 124 -7.25 0.40 13.43
CA GLY A 124 -7.71 0.62 12.05
C GLY A 124 -8.64 -0.45 11.45
N GLU A 125 -9.08 -0.20 10.20
CA GLU A 125 -10.07 -1.00 9.47
C GLU A 125 -9.55 -2.30 8.83
N LEU A 126 -8.56 -2.95 9.44
CA LEU A 126 -8.08 -4.22 8.92
C LEU A 126 -9.17 -5.28 9.10
N LYS A 127 -9.52 -5.94 8.01
CA LYS A 127 -10.55 -6.98 7.87
C LYS A 127 -9.86 -8.30 7.58
N ILE A 128 -10.63 -9.38 7.70
CA ILE A 128 -10.17 -10.73 7.38
C ILE A 128 -11.00 -11.31 6.25
N GLY A 129 -10.33 -11.89 5.26
CA GLY A 129 -10.93 -12.73 4.22
C GLY A 129 -10.20 -14.05 4.12
N TRP A 130 -10.67 -14.95 3.28
CA TRP A 130 -10.00 -16.22 2.98
C TRP A 130 -9.96 -16.48 1.48
N ILE A 131 -8.99 -17.30 1.06
CA ILE A 131 -8.91 -17.78 -0.32
C ILE A 131 -10.15 -18.65 -0.59
N GLU A 132 -11.02 -18.20 -1.49
CA GLU A 132 -12.16 -18.98 -1.98
C GLU A 132 -11.75 -19.81 -3.20
N SER A 133 -10.95 -19.22 -4.10
CA SER A 133 -10.49 -19.87 -5.32
C SER A 133 -9.21 -19.18 -5.83
N TYR A 134 -8.48 -19.86 -6.72
CA TYR A 134 -7.37 -19.25 -7.44
C TYR A 134 -7.28 -19.83 -8.86
N LYS A 135 -6.68 -19.05 -9.77
CA LYS A 135 -6.29 -19.53 -11.10
C LYS A 135 -4.88 -19.06 -11.40
N VAL A 136 -4.10 -19.91 -12.06
CA VAL A 136 -2.86 -19.49 -12.69
C VAL A 136 -3.21 -18.94 -14.07
N LEU A 137 -2.89 -17.69 -14.33
CA LEU A 137 -3.19 -17.02 -15.60
C LEU A 137 -2.03 -17.06 -16.59
N SER A 138 -0.81 -17.20 -16.08
CA SER A 138 0.40 -17.30 -16.91
C SER A 138 0.59 -18.73 -17.43
N GLY A 139 1.05 -18.90 -18.66
CA GLY A 139 1.40 -20.22 -19.19
C GLY A 139 2.57 -20.87 -18.44
N ASP A 140 2.71 -22.18 -18.55
CA ASP A 140 3.68 -22.98 -17.78
C ASP A 140 5.14 -22.60 -18.04
N ASN A 141 5.45 -22.14 -19.26
CA ASN A 141 6.78 -21.70 -19.66
C ASN A 141 7.02 -20.21 -19.42
N SER A 142 6.07 -19.48 -18.83
CA SER A 142 6.24 -18.07 -18.52
C SER A 142 7.32 -17.89 -17.44
N PRO A 143 8.28 -16.96 -17.62
CA PRO A 143 9.26 -16.64 -16.57
C PRO A 143 8.61 -16.01 -15.33
N ASN A 144 7.39 -15.48 -15.47
CA ASN A 144 6.63 -14.84 -14.41
C ASN A 144 5.33 -15.60 -14.15
N ARG A 145 5.15 -16.06 -12.91
CA ARG A 145 3.87 -16.63 -12.48
C ARG A 145 2.87 -15.51 -12.22
N ILE A 146 1.66 -15.62 -12.79
CA ILE A 146 0.56 -14.67 -12.59
C ILE A 146 -0.64 -15.41 -12.04
N TYR A 147 -1.25 -14.86 -10.99
CA TYR A 147 -2.40 -15.43 -10.31
C TYR A 147 -3.62 -14.51 -10.42
N HIS A 148 -4.77 -15.14 -10.58
CA HIS A 148 -6.08 -14.64 -10.15
C HIS A 148 -6.37 -15.27 -8.78
N LEU A 149 -6.80 -14.46 -7.82
CA LEU A 149 -7.13 -14.93 -6.47
C LEU A 149 -8.46 -14.33 -6.01
N ASP A 150 -9.35 -15.19 -5.56
CA ASP A 150 -10.65 -14.83 -5.00
C ASP A 150 -10.54 -14.80 -3.47
N ILE A 151 -10.84 -13.64 -2.89
CA ILE A 151 -10.81 -13.42 -1.45
C ILE A 151 -12.26 -13.19 -0.99
N LYS A 152 -12.80 -14.15 -0.26
CA LYS A 152 -14.15 -14.06 0.32
C LYS A 152 -14.10 -13.58 1.76
N THR A 153 -15.11 -12.84 2.19
CA THR A 153 -15.18 -12.27 3.53
C THR A 153 -16.61 -12.19 4.05
N ASN A 154 -16.81 -12.34 5.36
CA ASN A 154 -18.10 -12.12 6.01
C ASN A 154 -18.24 -10.69 6.59
N ASN A 155 -17.27 -9.80 6.35
CA ASN A 155 -17.33 -8.44 6.86
C ASN A 155 -18.38 -7.61 6.12
N GLU A 156 -19.52 -7.34 6.76
CA GLU A 156 -20.64 -6.56 6.18
C GLU A 156 -20.26 -5.13 5.76
N ASN A 157 -19.22 -4.57 6.39
CA ASN A 157 -18.72 -3.21 6.12
C ASN A 157 -17.70 -3.16 4.97
N VAL A 158 -17.67 -4.16 4.09
CA VAL A 158 -16.84 -4.13 2.88
C VAL A 158 -17.64 -3.51 1.75
N SER A 159 -17.13 -2.40 1.20
CA SER A 159 -17.71 -1.76 0.02
C SER A 159 -16.63 -1.14 -0.84
N TYR A 160 -16.63 -1.52 -2.12
CA TYR A 160 -15.69 -1.05 -3.12
C TYR A 160 -16.43 -0.76 -4.42
N VAL A 161 -15.81 0.05 -5.27
CA VAL A 161 -16.23 0.26 -6.67
C VAL A 161 -15.08 -0.15 -7.60
N PRO A 162 -15.36 -0.49 -8.87
CA PRO A 162 -14.30 -0.79 -9.83
C PRO A 162 -13.23 0.32 -9.85
N GLY A 163 -11.96 -0.08 -9.75
CA GLY A 163 -10.81 0.83 -9.65
C GLY A 163 -10.30 1.11 -8.22
N ASP A 164 -11.04 0.72 -7.19
CA ASP A 164 -10.54 0.70 -5.81
C ASP A 164 -9.46 -0.40 -5.62
N TYR A 165 -8.74 -0.32 -4.50
CA TYR A 165 -7.70 -1.28 -4.12
C TYR A 165 -8.11 -2.14 -2.94
N ILE A 166 -7.53 -3.33 -2.89
CA ILE A 166 -7.40 -4.13 -1.68
C ILE A 166 -5.94 -4.12 -1.25
N SER A 167 -5.71 -3.82 0.03
CA SER A 167 -4.39 -3.72 0.63
C SER A 167 -4.15 -4.92 1.52
N ILE A 168 -3.24 -5.81 1.11
CA ILE A 168 -2.95 -7.07 1.80
C ILE A 168 -1.81 -6.86 2.80
N LEU A 169 -2.01 -7.27 4.06
CA LEU A 169 -0.95 -7.33 5.06
C LEU A 169 -0.29 -8.72 5.03
N ALA A 170 0.95 -8.80 4.57
CA ALA A 170 1.74 -10.02 4.63
C ALA A 170 2.71 -9.95 5.81
N PRO A 171 2.90 -11.02 6.60
CA PRO A 171 3.82 -11.00 7.73
C PRO A 171 5.28 -10.93 7.28
N ASN A 172 6.15 -10.40 8.14
CA ASN A 172 7.60 -10.52 7.96
C ASN A 172 8.03 -12.00 7.92
N GLU A 173 9.09 -12.29 7.16
CA GLU A 173 9.63 -13.65 7.05
C GLU A 173 10.08 -14.18 8.43
N SER A 174 9.69 -15.41 8.76
CA SER A 174 10.04 -16.05 10.04
C SER A 174 11.54 -16.04 10.32
N ASP A 175 12.38 -16.27 9.30
CA ASP A 175 13.83 -16.23 9.43
C ASP A 175 14.34 -14.83 9.86
N LEU A 176 13.72 -13.77 9.36
CA LEU A 176 14.08 -12.39 9.68
C LEU A 176 13.65 -12.04 11.12
N VAL A 177 12.42 -12.44 11.49
CA VAL A 177 11.88 -12.28 12.84
C VAL A 177 12.73 -13.02 13.87
N ASN A 178 13.06 -14.29 13.61
CA ASN A 178 13.87 -15.12 14.52
C ASN A 178 15.28 -14.55 14.70
N LYS A 179 15.89 -14.01 13.63
CA LYS A 179 17.18 -13.31 13.73
C LYS A 179 17.10 -12.08 14.61
N LEU A 180 16.02 -11.29 14.52
CA LEU A 180 15.82 -10.12 15.37
C LEU A 180 15.60 -10.51 16.84
N LEU A 181 14.72 -11.49 17.11
CA LEU A 181 14.48 -12.01 18.46
C LEU A 181 15.78 -12.49 19.12
N LYS A 182 16.56 -13.30 18.39
CA LYS A 182 17.88 -13.76 18.84
C LYS A 182 18.82 -12.58 19.10
N ARG A 183 18.81 -11.57 18.22
CA ARG A 183 19.69 -10.40 18.33
C ARG A 183 19.36 -9.50 19.51
N LEU A 184 18.09 -9.43 19.90
CA LEU A 184 17.59 -8.68 21.06
C LEU A 184 17.53 -9.54 22.34
N LYS A 185 17.92 -10.82 22.28
CA LYS A 185 17.92 -11.76 23.41
C LYS A 185 16.51 -11.97 24.00
N LEU A 186 15.48 -12.01 23.16
CA LEU A 186 14.06 -12.09 23.55
C LEU A 186 13.46 -13.51 23.46
N GLY A 187 14.30 -14.55 23.46
CA GLY A 187 13.85 -15.94 23.35
C GLY A 187 13.10 -16.23 22.05
N ASP A 188 11.97 -16.95 22.16
CA ASP A 188 11.04 -17.22 21.05
C ASP A 188 10.05 -16.08 20.79
N GLY A 189 10.08 -15.01 21.60
CA GLY A 189 9.18 -13.87 21.50
C GLY A 189 7.74 -14.15 21.95
N ASN A 190 7.44 -15.29 22.59
CA ASN A 190 6.10 -15.59 23.10
C ASN A 190 5.73 -14.80 24.36
N GLN A 191 6.71 -14.16 25.01
CA GLN A 191 6.47 -13.26 26.13
C GLN A 191 5.52 -12.12 25.70
N ARG A 192 4.54 -11.84 26.55
CA ARG A 192 3.58 -10.75 26.33
C ARG A 192 4.04 -9.48 27.03
N ILE A 193 3.85 -8.37 26.31
CA ILE A 193 4.18 -7.03 26.79
C ILE A 193 2.99 -6.10 26.58
N LYS A 194 2.93 -5.05 27.38
CA LYS A 194 1.99 -3.94 27.22
C LYS A 194 2.79 -2.64 27.04
N ILE A 195 2.48 -1.91 25.99
CA ILE A 195 3.18 -0.68 25.61
C ILE A 195 2.35 0.52 26.06
N ASN A 196 2.90 1.35 26.94
CA ASN A 196 2.25 2.56 27.43
C ASN A 196 3.06 3.80 27.00
N ILE A 197 2.38 4.94 26.83
CA ILE A 197 3.03 6.24 26.60
C ILE A 197 3.22 6.95 27.95
N ILE A 198 4.44 7.40 28.24
CA ILE A 198 4.75 8.31 29.34
C ILE A 198 4.97 9.71 28.77
N TYR A 199 4.40 10.72 29.43
CA TYR A 199 4.66 12.13 29.13
C TYR A 199 5.64 12.68 30.17
N LYS A 200 6.79 13.20 29.73
CA LYS A 200 7.71 13.92 30.62
C LYS A 200 7.27 15.40 30.64
N ASN A 201 6.94 15.90 31.83
CA ASN A 201 6.34 17.21 32.16
C ASN A 201 4.84 17.40 31.83
N ASN A 202 4.01 17.43 32.88
CA ASN A 202 2.73 18.16 32.92
C ASN A 202 2.49 18.67 34.34
N ASN A 203 3.24 19.70 34.75
CA ASN A 203 2.75 20.64 35.76
C ASN A 203 1.85 21.64 35.03
N ASN A 204 0.57 21.28 34.85
CA ASN A 204 -0.58 22.19 34.83
C ASN A 204 -1.84 21.40 34.46
N ASN A 205 -2.80 21.40 35.37
CA ASN A 205 -4.16 20.90 35.18
C ASN A 205 -4.81 21.64 34.00
N ASN A 206 -4.75 21.06 32.80
CA ASN A 206 -5.67 21.33 31.70
C ASN A 206 -5.79 20.06 30.85
N ASN A 207 -6.56 19.10 31.38
CA ASN A 207 -7.09 17.99 30.59
C ASN A 207 -8.02 18.58 29.53
N ASN A 208 -7.53 18.77 28.30
CA ASN A 208 -8.25 18.66 27.03
C ASN A 208 -7.38 19.27 25.91
N ASN A 209 -6.43 18.49 25.36
CA ASN A 209 -5.92 18.55 23.96
C ASN A 209 -4.64 17.71 23.69
N ASN A 210 -4.25 16.76 24.54
CA ASN A 210 -3.04 15.92 24.32
C ASN A 210 -3.11 14.90 23.15
N ASN A 211 -4.06 15.01 22.21
CA ASN A 211 -4.20 14.05 21.12
C ASN A 211 -3.16 14.23 19.99
N SER A 212 -2.50 15.39 19.84
CA SER A 212 -1.54 15.62 18.75
C SER A 212 -0.26 14.80 18.88
N ASN A 213 0.28 14.68 20.11
CA ASN A 213 1.59 14.03 20.35
C ASN A 213 1.51 12.49 20.33
N ASN A 214 0.31 11.91 20.48
CA ASN A 214 0.08 10.46 20.31
C ASN A 214 0.33 9.97 18.88
N SER A 215 0.38 10.88 17.90
CA SER A 215 0.55 10.53 16.49
C SER A 215 1.78 9.67 16.19
N LYS A 216 2.90 9.90 16.88
CA LYS A 216 4.17 9.17 16.68
C LYS A 216 4.05 7.66 16.95
N PHE A 217 3.30 7.28 17.99
CA PHE A 217 3.19 5.89 18.45
C PHE A 217 1.87 5.22 18.09
N ASN A 218 1.01 5.86 17.29
CA ASN A 218 -0.31 5.34 16.93
C ASN A 218 -0.29 4.03 16.15
N HIS A 219 0.85 3.68 15.56
CA HIS A 219 1.04 2.40 14.88
C HIS A 219 1.29 1.23 15.84
N LEU A 220 1.62 1.51 17.11
CA LEU A 220 1.83 0.49 18.12
C LEU A 220 0.50 0.13 18.82
N PRO A 221 0.36 -1.11 19.30
CA PRO A 221 -0.80 -1.56 20.05
C PRO A 221 -0.79 -1.08 21.50
N LEU A 222 -0.93 0.23 21.67
CA LEU A 222 -0.86 0.88 22.97
C LEU A 222 -1.93 0.34 23.93
N ASN A 223 -1.53 0.14 25.19
CA ASN A 223 -2.37 -0.30 26.30
C ASN A 223 -2.98 -1.71 26.16
N ASN A 224 -2.53 -2.52 25.17
CA ASN A 224 -2.95 -3.91 24.99
C ASN A 224 -1.80 -4.89 25.23
N TRP A 225 -2.11 -6.05 25.81
CA TRP A 225 -1.13 -7.14 25.97
C TRP A 225 -0.92 -7.90 24.65
N VAL A 226 0.29 -7.84 24.12
CA VAL A 226 0.66 -8.43 22.82
C VAL A 226 1.94 -9.26 22.94
N LYS A 227 2.05 -10.35 22.18
CA LYS A 227 3.31 -11.11 22.13
C LYS A 227 4.35 -10.33 21.34
N ILE A 228 5.61 -10.37 21.77
CA ILE A 228 6.73 -9.70 21.08
C ILE A 228 6.87 -10.23 19.65
N ILE A 229 6.70 -11.54 19.44
CA ILE A 229 6.79 -12.15 18.11
C ILE A 229 5.76 -11.58 17.14
N ASP A 230 4.57 -11.23 17.62
CA ASP A 230 3.48 -10.70 16.78
C ASP A 230 3.75 -9.25 16.36
N LEU A 231 4.38 -8.45 17.23
CA LEU A 231 4.87 -7.12 16.88
C LEU A 231 5.86 -7.18 15.71
N PHE A 232 6.82 -8.11 15.76
CA PHE A 232 7.83 -8.26 14.71
C PHE A 232 7.30 -8.94 13.45
N LYS A 233 6.31 -9.82 13.56
CA LYS A 233 5.67 -10.44 12.39
C LYS A 233 4.76 -9.47 11.65
N TRP A 234 3.95 -8.69 12.36
CA TRP A 234 2.82 -7.99 11.75
C TRP A 234 2.86 -6.47 11.87
N VAL A 235 3.41 -5.91 12.94
CA VAL A 235 3.26 -4.48 13.25
C VAL A 235 4.44 -3.63 12.78
N LEU A 236 5.65 -4.16 12.85
CA LEU A 236 6.88 -3.41 12.59
C LEU A 236 7.53 -3.81 11.27
N ASN A 237 7.93 -2.84 10.45
CA ASN A 237 8.69 -3.11 9.23
C ASN A 237 10.17 -3.37 9.58
N ILE A 238 10.47 -4.57 10.06
CA ILE A 238 11.84 -4.96 10.44
C ILE A 238 12.77 -5.16 9.22
N SER A 239 12.21 -5.11 8.00
CA SER A 239 12.96 -5.23 6.75
C SER A 239 13.41 -3.88 6.17
N TYR A 240 13.01 -2.76 6.78
CA TYR A 240 13.36 -1.43 6.30
C TYR A 240 14.87 -1.16 6.34
N ILE A 241 15.31 -0.22 5.49
CA ILE A 241 16.67 0.30 5.49
C ILE A 241 16.73 1.40 6.57
N PRO A 242 17.54 1.24 7.64
CA PRO A 242 17.57 2.22 8.71
C PRO A 242 18.09 3.59 8.22
N PRO A 243 17.43 4.71 8.56
CA PRO A 243 17.88 6.05 8.21
C PRO A 243 19.16 6.42 8.99
N GLN A 244 19.89 7.43 8.51
CA GLN A 244 21.16 7.86 9.11
C GLN A 244 21.05 8.16 10.61
N PHE A 245 19.97 8.81 11.07
CA PHE A 245 19.77 9.12 12.49
C PHE A 245 19.67 7.85 13.35
N PHE A 246 19.16 6.74 12.82
CA PHE A 246 19.09 5.48 13.56
C PHE A 246 20.50 4.93 13.85
N LEU A 247 21.47 5.19 12.97
CA LEU A 247 22.87 4.82 13.20
C LEU A 247 23.48 5.59 14.38
N ARG A 248 23.05 6.85 14.58
CA ARG A 248 23.42 7.63 15.77
C ARG A 248 22.89 6.94 17.04
N ILE A 249 21.63 6.54 17.03
CA ILE A 249 21.01 5.80 18.15
C ILE A 249 21.79 4.51 18.42
N LEU A 250 22.11 3.71 17.39
CA LEU A 250 22.92 2.51 17.58
C LEU A 250 24.28 2.78 18.24
N SER A 251 24.92 3.90 17.91
CA SER A 251 26.22 4.26 18.51
C SER A 251 26.13 4.56 20.02
N GLU A 252 24.97 5.00 20.51
CA GLU A 252 24.72 5.24 21.94
C GLU A 252 24.61 3.92 22.72
N PHE A 253 24.11 2.86 22.09
CA PHE A 253 24.02 1.52 22.65
C PHE A 253 25.26 0.66 22.38
N TYR A 254 26.38 1.26 21.94
CA TYR A 254 27.62 0.54 21.69
C TYR A 254 28.34 0.22 23.01
N ASN A 255 28.48 -1.07 23.33
CA ASN A 255 29.17 -1.50 24.55
C ASN A 255 30.69 -1.41 24.42
N ASN A 256 31.28 -0.45 25.14
CA ASN A 256 32.74 -0.28 25.26
C ASN A 256 33.41 -1.30 26.18
N ASN A 257 32.64 -2.14 26.91
CA ASN A 257 33.22 -3.10 27.86
C ASN A 257 34.18 -4.04 27.15
N ASN A 258 35.46 -3.88 27.43
CA ASN A 258 36.43 -4.97 27.37
C ASN A 258 36.03 -5.95 28.48
N ASN A 259 35.92 -7.23 28.15
CA ASN A 259 36.01 -8.25 29.19
C ASN A 259 37.44 -8.26 29.74
N ASN A 260 37.78 -7.29 30.59
CA ASN A 260 38.87 -7.36 31.55
C ASN A 260 38.27 -7.63 32.93
N ASN A 261 37.48 -8.70 33.04
CA ASN A 261 37.33 -9.42 34.30
C ASN A 261 38.43 -10.48 34.42
N ASN A 262 39.69 -10.03 34.26
CA ASN A 262 40.80 -10.69 34.94
C ASN A 262 41.02 -9.89 36.21
N ASN A 263 40.17 -10.14 37.20
CA ASN A 263 40.55 -9.89 38.57
C ASN A 263 41.82 -10.68 38.82
N ASN A 264 42.93 -9.95 38.90
CA ASN A 264 44.07 -10.17 39.78
C ASN A 264 44.29 -11.64 40.17
N ASN A 265 45.24 -12.29 39.50
CA ASN A 265 46.46 -12.73 40.17
C ASN A 265 47.51 -13.21 39.16
N ASN A 266 48.71 -12.64 39.33
CA ASN A 266 50.02 -13.12 38.89
C ASN A 266 50.51 -12.79 37.46
N ASN A 267 51.32 -11.73 37.44
CA ASN A 267 52.65 -11.61 36.83
C ASN A 267 52.83 -11.74 35.30
N ASN A 268 53.42 -10.66 34.76
CA ASN A 268 54.29 -10.59 33.59
C ASN A 268 53.68 -10.93 32.22
N ASN A 269 53.21 -9.90 31.51
CA ASN A 269 53.66 -9.56 30.15
C ASN A 269 52.87 -8.34 29.62
N ASN A 270 53.43 -7.15 29.84
CA ASN A 270 53.03 -5.92 29.16
C ASN A 270 53.49 -6.00 27.69
N ASN A 271 52.55 -5.94 26.73
CA ASN A 271 52.64 -5.13 25.49
C ASN A 271 51.63 -5.48 24.37
N ASN A 272 50.67 -6.38 24.53
CA ASN A 272 49.73 -6.73 23.43
C ASN A 272 48.27 -6.28 23.57
N ASN A 273 47.89 -5.47 24.58
CA ASN A 273 46.49 -5.09 24.80
C ASN A 273 46.00 -3.79 24.12
N ASN A 274 46.88 -3.00 23.47
CA ASN A 274 46.44 -1.74 22.84
C ASN A 274 45.68 -1.93 21.52
N ASN A 275 45.91 -3.01 20.76
CA ASN A 275 45.27 -3.18 19.44
C ASN A 275 43.77 -3.48 19.52
N ASN A 276 43.30 -4.13 20.59
CA ASN A 276 41.88 -4.49 20.72
C ASN A 276 40.99 -3.30 21.10
N ASN A 277 41.53 -2.26 21.73
CA ASN A 277 40.75 -1.06 22.07
C ASN A 277 40.47 -0.18 20.86
N ASN A 278 41.47 0.01 19.99
CA ASN A 278 41.34 0.88 18.82
C ASN A 278 40.22 0.39 17.88
N ASN A 279 40.21 -0.90 17.54
CA ASN A 279 39.16 -1.50 16.69
C ASN A 279 37.73 -1.29 17.25
N ASN A 280 37.57 -1.17 18.57
CA ASN A 280 36.27 -1.04 19.22
C ASN A 280 35.72 0.39 19.12
N GLU A 281 36.57 1.39 19.36
CA GLU A 281 36.21 2.79 19.13
C GLU A 281 35.96 3.04 17.64
N ASP A 282 36.70 2.37 16.75
CA ASP A 282 36.56 2.51 15.30
C ASP A 282 35.15 2.16 14.79
N GLU A 283 34.52 1.09 15.29
CA GLU A 283 33.15 0.73 14.86
C GLU A 283 32.09 1.74 15.34
N ARG A 284 32.22 2.21 16.59
CA ARG A 284 31.33 3.24 17.14
C ARG A 284 31.49 4.56 16.38
N LEU A 285 32.74 4.98 16.15
CA LEU A 285 33.07 6.16 15.34
C LEU A 285 32.57 6.01 13.90
N LYS A 286 32.60 4.80 13.34
CA LYS A 286 32.01 4.51 12.02
C LYS A 286 30.50 4.68 12.00
N LEU A 287 29.77 4.23 13.02
CA LEU A 287 28.33 4.51 13.14
C LEU A 287 28.05 6.02 13.24
N ILE A 288 28.83 6.72 14.07
CA ILE A 288 28.76 8.18 14.22
C ILE A 288 29.02 8.88 12.88
N TYR A 289 30.07 8.49 12.16
CA TYR A 289 30.40 9.03 10.84
C TYR A 289 29.28 8.77 9.83
N LEU A 290 28.78 7.54 9.69
CA LEU A 290 27.69 7.19 8.79
C LEU A 290 26.38 7.93 9.11
N SER A 291 26.16 8.31 10.39
CA SER A 291 25.02 9.13 10.82
C SER A 291 25.16 10.62 10.49
N SER A 292 26.39 11.10 10.22
CA SER A 292 26.69 12.51 9.97
C SER A 292 26.40 12.94 8.53
N GLY A 293 26.33 14.26 8.29
CA GLY A 293 26.23 14.80 6.93
C GLY A 293 27.44 14.43 6.06
N GLN A 294 28.65 14.41 6.64
CA GLN A 294 29.88 14.03 5.95
C GLN A 294 29.89 12.56 5.51
N GLY A 295 29.27 11.67 6.30
CA GLY A 295 29.18 10.25 5.99
C GLY A 295 28.03 9.87 5.05
N LYS A 296 27.23 10.82 4.55
CA LYS A 296 26.03 10.54 3.74
C LYS A 296 26.34 9.75 2.47
N GLN A 297 27.43 10.07 1.78
CA GLN A 297 27.83 9.32 0.58
C GLN A 297 28.19 7.86 0.93
N LEU A 298 29.02 7.65 1.95
CA LEU A 298 29.37 6.30 2.40
C LEU A 298 28.15 5.52 2.90
N TYR A 299 27.20 6.17 3.56
CA TYR A 299 25.91 5.58 3.93
C TYR A 299 25.12 5.12 2.70
N ASN A 300 24.98 5.97 1.67
CA ASN A 300 24.29 5.60 0.44
C ASN A 300 24.98 4.42 -0.25
N ASP A 301 26.29 4.49 -0.43
CA ASP A 301 27.08 3.49 -1.15
C ASP A 301 27.12 2.15 -0.42
N THR A 302 27.09 2.14 0.92
CA THR A 302 27.26 0.92 1.71
C THR A 302 25.97 0.34 2.29
N ILE A 303 24.98 1.16 2.65
CA ILE A 303 23.73 0.73 3.30
C ILE A 303 22.55 0.76 2.32
N VAL A 304 22.35 1.89 1.62
CA VAL A 304 21.19 2.06 0.73
C VAL A 304 21.34 1.23 -0.54
N GLU A 305 22.47 1.36 -1.24
CA GLU A 305 22.76 0.65 -2.49
C GLU A 305 22.73 -0.88 -2.28
N HIS A 306 23.29 -1.35 -1.16
CA HIS A 306 23.32 -2.77 -0.80
C HIS A 306 22.04 -3.24 -0.08
N LYS A 307 21.05 -2.36 0.11
CA LYS A 307 19.76 -2.62 0.80
C LYS A 307 19.94 -3.33 2.15
N ILE A 308 20.89 -2.86 2.96
CA ILE A 308 21.15 -3.43 4.30
C ILE A 308 19.98 -3.06 5.22
N ASN A 309 19.15 -4.06 5.53
CA ASN A 309 18.02 -3.89 6.47
C ASN A 309 18.46 -3.84 7.93
N LEU A 310 17.54 -3.42 8.81
CA LEU A 310 17.75 -3.34 10.26
C LEU A 310 18.41 -4.60 10.84
N VAL A 311 17.85 -5.78 10.57
CA VAL A 311 18.33 -7.03 11.18
C VAL A 311 19.76 -7.33 10.73
N SER A 312 20.06 -7.15 9.45
CA SER A 312 21.41 -7.33 8.90
C SER A 312 22.40 -6.33 9.49
N LEU A 313 21.96 -5.07 9.68
CA LEU A 313 22.75 -4.02 10.31
C LEU A 313 23.07 -4.37 11.77
N LEU A 314 22.09 -4.81 12.55
CA LEU A 314 22.30 -5.25 13.94
C LEU A 314 23.20 -6.48 14.01
N CYS A 315 23.10 -7.42 13.06
CA CYS A 315 24.00 -8.56 12.96
C CYS A 315 25.44 -8.15 12.60
N LYS A 316 25.63 -7.06 11.85
CA LYS A 316 26.94 -6.49 11.52
C LYS A 316 27.57 -5.80 12.73
N PHE A 317 26.81 -4.97 13.45
CA PHE A 317 27.27 -4.27 14.65
C PHE A 317 26.89 -5.04 15.92
N LYS A 318 27.59 -6.15 16.17
CA LYS A 318 27.25 -7.12 17.23
C LYS A 318 27.33 -6.57 18.66
N ARG A 319 28.10 -5.50 18.90
CA ARG A 319 28.27 -4.86 20.22
C ARG A 319 27.23 -3.80 20.55
N CYS A 320 26.37 -3.43 19.61
CA CYS A 320 25.25 -2.51 19.85
C CYS A 320 24.14 -3.24 20.61
N ASP A 321 24.05 -3.10 21.93
CA ASP A 321 23.00 -3.72 22.74
C ASP A 321 21.74 -2.83 22.80
N ILE A 322 21.14 -2.57 21.64
CA ILE A 322 19.89 -1.81 21.54
C ILE A 322 18.74 -2.57 22.23
N THR A 323 17.90 -1.83 22.97
CA THR A 323 16.78 -2.41 23.73
C THR A 323 15.52 -2.59 22.85
N LEU A 324 14.60 -3.45 23.29
CA LEU A 324 13.27 -3.57 22.68
C LEU A 324 12.55 -2.21 22.62
N LYS A 325 12.61 -1.42 23.69
CA LYS A 325 12.01 -0.07 23.74
C LYS A 325 12.53 0.82 22.61
N ASN A 326 13.85 0.88 22.39
CA ASN A 326 14.43 1.69 21.31
C ASN A 326 14.08 1.16 19.92
N ILE A 327 13.91 -0.15 19.77
CA ILE A 327 13.40 -0.79 18.56
C ILE A 327 11.94 -0.36 18.31
N LEU A 328 11.05 -0.42 19.30
CA LEU A 328 9.65 0.00 19.15
C LEU A 328 9.49 1.50 18.82
N ILE A 329 10.34 2.37 19.39
CA ILE A 329 10.27 3.82 19.17
C ILE A 329 10.68 4.23 17.76
N ASN A 330 11.64 3.52 17.16
CA ASN A 330 12.35 4.01 15.96
C ASN A 330 12.06 3.22 14.69
N ILE A 331 11.38 2.08 14.77
CA ILE A 331 11.06 1.26 13.60
C ILE A 331 9.71 1.71 13.04
N PRO A 332 9.61 1.93 11.71
CA PRO A 332 8.35 2.31 11.10
C PRO A 332 7.31 1.17 11.13
N PRO A 333 6.01 1.51 10.99
CA PRO A 333 4.96 0.51 10.84
C PRO A 333 5.21 -0.41 9.64
N HIS A 334 4.74 -1.64 9.78
CA HIS A 334 4.66 -2.58 8.68
C HIS A 334 3.61 -2.14 7.66
N GLU A 335 3.96 -2.21 6.39
CA GLU A 335 3.12 -1.69 5.31
C GLU A 335 2.29 -2.80 4.66
N THR A 336 1.05 -2.47 4.30
CA THR A 336 0.23 -3.29 3.43
C THR A 336 0.63 -3.10 1.97
N ARG A 337 0.42 -4.13 1.14
CA ARG A 337 0.63 -4.04 -0.30
C ARG A 337 -0.71 -3.88 -1.03
N LYS A 338 -0.84 -2.78 -1.77
CA LYS A 338 -2.01 -2.48 -2.59
C LYS A 338 -2.05 -3.32 -3.86
N TYR A 339 -3.23 -3.83 -4.19
CA TYR A 339 -3.56 -4.49 -5.44
C TYR A 339 -4.89 -3.93 -5.96
N SER A 340 -4.95 -3.61 -7.25
CA SER A 340 -6.21 -3.17 -7.87
C SER A 340 -7.24 -4.30 -7.83
N ILE A 341 -8.46 -3.97 -7.42
CA ILE A 341 -9.55 -4.94 -7.40
C ILE A 341 -9.95 -5.26 -8.85
N SER A 342 -10.03 -6.56 -9.15
CA SER A 342 -10.33 -7.12 -10.47
C SER A 342 -11.72 -7.75 -10.58
N SER A 343 -12.55 -7.66 -9.54
CA SER A 343 -13.97 -8.02 -9.51
C SER A 343 -14.87 -6.78 -9.56
N SER A 344 -16.13 -6.95 -9.99
CA SER A 344 -17.18 -5.95 -9.84
C SER A 344 -18.09 -6.32 -8.68
N PRO A 345 -18.51 -5.34 -7.84
CA PRO A 345 -19.50 -5.60 -6.80
C PRO A 345 -20.88 -5.98 -7.37
N LEU A 346 -21.18 -5.65 -8.64
CA LEU A 346 -22.43 -6.06 -9.30
C LEU A 346 -22.43 -7.52 -9.74
N THR A 347 -21.27 -8.09 -10.08
CA THR A 347 -21.17 -9.48 -10.56
C THR A 347 -20.80 -10.45 -9.46
N SER A 348 -19.89 -10.06 -8.57
CA SER A 348 -19.33 -10.92 -7.52
C SER A 348 -19.86 -10.59 -6.13
N GLY A 349 -20.63 -9.50 -5.98
CA GLY A 349 -21.01 -8.95 -4.69
C GLY A 349 -19.84 -8.24 -3.98
N ASN A 350 -20.16 -7.61 -2.85
CA ASN A 350 -19.15 -6.92 -2.02
C ASN A 350 -18.25 -7.89 -1.23
N HIS A 351 -18.66 -9.15 -1.10
CA HIS A 351 -18.03 -10.12 -0.21
C HIS A 351 -17.10 -11.12 -0.91
N ASN A 352 -16.99 -11.06 -2.24
CA ASN A 352 -16.04 -11.84 -3.03
C ASN A 352 -15.19 -10.89 -3.89
N ILE A 353 -13.96 -10.65 -3.46
CA ILE A 353 -13.05 -9.67 -4.05
C ILE A 353 -11.98 -10.42 -4.83
N HIS A 354 -11.81 -10.10 -6.11
CA HIS A 354 -10.78 -10.75 -6.94
C HIS A 354 -9.55 -9.84 -7.07
N ILE A 355 -8.36 -10.41 -6.98
CA ILE A 355 -7.11 -9.70 -7.32
C ILE A 355 -6.34 -10.42 -8.42
N THR A 356 -5.56 -9.64 -9.18
CA THR A 356 -4.59 -10.16 -10.13
C THR A 356 -3.20 -9.72 -9.72
N PHE A 357 -2.27 -10.65 -9.52
CA PHE A 357 -0.90 -10.31 -9.15
C PHE A 357 0.13 -11.22 -9.82
N SER A 358 1.33 -10.69 -10.03
CA SER A 358 2.48 -11.48 -10.47
C SER A 358 3.40 -11.78 -9.29
N LEU A 359 3.91 -13.01 -9.21
CA LEU A 359 4.94 -13.38 -8.24
C LEU A 359 6.22 -12.61 -8.55
N VAL A 360 6.60 -11.68 -7.67
CA VAL A 360 7.78 -10.85 -7.87
C VAL A 360 9.04 -11.63 -7.46
N LYS A 361 9.94 -11.86 -8.42
CA LYS A 361 11.32 -12.33 -8.18
C LYS A 361 12.26 -11.12 -8.04
N ILE A 362 13.12 -11.14 -7.04
CA ILE A 362 14.13 -10.10 -6.81
C ILE A 362 15.46 -10.62 -7.36
N ASN A 363 15.92 -10.04 -8.47
CA ASN A 363 17.22 -10.39 -9.06
C ASN A 363 18.35 -9.74 -8.24
N ASN A 364 19.21 -10.56 -7.62
CA ASN A 364 20.47 -10.08 -7.02
C ASN A 364 21.57 -10.05 -8.10
N ASN A 365 21.48 -9.15 -9.09
CA ASN A 365 22.53 -9.06 -10.12
C ASN A 365 23.88 -8.55 -9.59
N ASN A 366 23.96 -8.06 -8.34
CA ASN A 366 25.21 -7.54 -7.77
C ASN A 366 26.16 -8.61 -7.19
N ASN A 367 25.80 -9.90 -7.21
CA ASN A 367 26.70 -10.97 -6.73
C ASN A 367 27.56 -11.63 -7.82
N ASN A 368 27.54 -11.14 -9.07
CA ASN A 368 28.27 -11.76 -10.18
C ASN A 368 29.81 -11.55 -10.17
N ASN A 369 30.39 -10.86 -9.17
CA ASN A 369 31.84 -10.63 -9.12
C ASN A 369 32.63 -11.49 -8.13
N ASN A 370 32.02 -12.45 -7.42
CA ASN A 370 32.77 -13.43 -6.62
C ASN A 370 32.48 -14.86 -7.11
N ASN A 371 33.24 -15.26 -8.11
CA ASN A 371 33.44 -16.65 -8.51
C ASN A 371 33.89 -17.52 -7.33
N ASN A 372 33.46 -18.78 -7.32
CA ASN A 372 33.99 -19.95 -6.59
C ASN A 372 33.33 -20.47 -5.31
N ASN A 373 32.10 -20.08 -4.95
CA ASN A 373 31.34 -20.87 -3.96
C ASN A 373 30.04 -21.41 -4.57
N ASN A 374 29.93 -22.75 -4.65
CA ASN A 374 28.74 -23.54 -5.02
C ASN A 374 27.55 -23.37 -4.04
N ASN A 375 27.36 -22.19 -3.45
CA ASN A 375 26.15 -21.87 -2.74
C ASN A 375 25.08 -21.61 -3.79
N THR A 376 24.12 -22.52 -3.91
CA THR A 376 22.87 -22.29 -4.63
C THR A 376 22.30 -20.94 -4.18
N ILE A 377 22.33 -19.94 -5.06
CA ILE A 377 21.80 -18.62 -4.76
C ILE A 377 20.29 -18.81 -4.59
N LYS A 378 19.82 -18.84 -3.34
CA LYS A 378 18.39 -18.92 -3.03
C LYS A 378 17.69 -17.75 -3.71
N GLU A 379 16.74 -18.05 -4.61
CA GLU A 379 15.90 -17.02 -5.23
C GLU A 379 15.23 -16.19 -4.14
N LYS A 380 15.29 -14.86 -4.28
CA LYS A 380 14.57 -13.94 -3.39
C LYS A 380 13.28 -13.49 -4.06
N PHE A 381 12.24 -13.26 -3.26
CA PHE A 381 10.93 -12.86 -3.74
C PHE A 381 10.41 -11.62 -3.01
N GLY A 382 9.46 -10.92 -3.63
CA GLY A 382 8.72 -9.85 -2.98
C GLY A 382 7.82 -10.41 -1.87
N LEU A 383 7.96 -9.86 -0.65
CA LEU A 383 7.34 -10.36 0.59
C LEU A 383 5.87 -10.74 0.41
N CYS A 384 5.03 -9.79 0.01
CA CYS A 384 3.58 -10.02 -0.08
C CYS A 384 3.20 -11.03 -1.17
N THR A 385 3.79 -10.91 -2.38
CA THR A 385 3.46 -11.84 -3.49
C THR A 385 3.94 -13.26 -3.22
N HIS A 386 5.06 -13.42 -2.53
CA HIS A 386 5.58 -14.73 -2.15
C HIS A 386 4.77 -15.36 -1.03
N TRP A 387 4.41 -14.56 -0.02
CA TRP A 387 3.53 -15.01 1.05
C TRP A 387 2.18 -15.48 0.49
N MET A 388 1.53 -14.70 -0.38
CA MET A 388 0.29 -15.11 -1.04
C MET A 388 0.47 -16.35 -1.93
N HIS A 389 1.59 -16.47 -2.65
CA HIS A 389 1.91 -17.69 -3.41
C HIS A 389 1.97 -18.92 -2.50
N ASN A 390 2.60 -18.81 -1.33
CA ASN A 390 2.67 -19.89 -0.34
C ASN A 390 1.29 -20.19 0.25
N GLN A 391 0.46 -19.16 0.52
CA GLN A 391 -0.93 -19.34 0.94
C GLN A 391 -1.74 -20.13 -0.10
N ILE A 392 -1.54 -19.85 -1.40
CA ILE A 392 -2.16 -20.62 -2.49
C ILE A 392 -1.66 -22.08 -2.50
N GLN A 393 -0.37 -22.33 -2.23
CA GLN A 393 0.15 -23.70 -2.17
C GLN A 393 -0.47 -24.49 -1.00
N LEU A 394 -0.59 -23.87 0.17
CA LEU A 394 -1.28 -24.47 1.31
C LEU A 394 -2.75 -24.75 0.97
N PHE A 395 -3.45 -23.78 0.39
CA PHE A 395 -4.84 -23.94 -0.04
C PHE A 395 -5.01 -25.11 -1.03
N LYS A 396 -4.10 -25.24 -2.01
CA LYS A 396 -4.08 -26.36 -2.95
C LYS A 396 -3.91 -27.71 -2.24
N GLN A 397 -3.01 -27.80 -1.26
CA GLN A 397 -2.80 -29.02 -0.47
C GLN A 397 -4.05 -29.38 0.34
N LEU A 398 -4.72 -28.39 0.93
CA LEU A 398 -5.96 -28.59 1.68
C LEU A 398 -7.06 -29.15 0.81
N ILE A 399 -7.31 -28.54 -0.36
CA ILE A 399 -8.32 -29.06 -1.30
C ILE A 399 -8.00 -30.50 -1.72
N ASN A 400 -6.75 -30.81 -2.06
CA ASN A 400 -6.37 -32.15 -2.51
C ASN A 400 -6.50 -33.23 -1.43
N ASN A 401 -6.29 -32.88 -0.16
CA ASN A 401 -6.41 -33.81 0.96
C ASN A 401 -7.87 -34.05 1.38
N ASN A 402 -8.76 -33.10 1.11
CA ASN A 402 -10.18 -33.16 1.49
C ASN A 402 -11.03 -33.84 0.42
N ASN A 403 -10.83 -35.15 0.24
CA ASN A 403 -11.72 -35.93 -0.63
C ASN A 403 -13.05 -36.33 0.05
N ASN A 404 -13.32 -36.03 1.34
CA ASN A 404 -14.53 -36.55 2.02
C ASN A 404 -15.16 -35.75 3.19
N ASN A 405 -14.70 -34.55 3.60
CA ASN A 405 -15.31 -33.85 4.76
C ASN A 405 -15.63 -32.37 4.48
N ASP A 406 -16.93 -32.02 4.48
CA ASP A 406 -17.50 -30.67 4.41
C ASP A 406 -17.39 -29.90 5.75
N ASN A 407 -16.20 -29.87 6.36
CA ASN A 407 -15.99 -28.98 7.52
C ASN A 407 -15.45 -27.62 7.05
N ASN A 408 -16.10 -26.56 7.54
CA ASN A 408 -15.77 -25.13 7.40
C ASN A 408 -14.33 -24.72 7.82
N GLU A 409 -13.48 -25.68 8.19
CA GLU A 409 -12.15 -25.47 8.81
C GLU A 409 -11.03 -25.24 7.78
N ASN A 410 -11.27 -25.48 6.49
CA ASN A 410 -10.23 -25.45 5.45
C ASN A 410 -10.05 -24.08 4.80
N LYS A 411 -9.99 -23.01 5.59
CA LYS A 411 -9.84 -21.63 5.10
C LYS A 411 -8.42 -21.14 5.31
N ILE A 412 -7.78 -20.67 4.23
CA ILE A 412 -6.53 -19.92 4.30
C ILE A 412 -6.86 -18.43 4.35
N TYR A 413 -6.61 -17.79 5.48
CA TYR A 413 -7.01 -16.41 5.76
C TYR A 413 -5.96 -15.38 5.32
N LEU A 414 -6.44 -14.20 4.91
CA LEU A 414 -5.62 -13.03 4.58
C LEU A 414 -6.16 -11.78 5.29
N PRO A 415 -5.32 -11.06 6.06
CA PRO A 415 -5.67 -9.74 6.55
C PRO A 415 -5.59 -8.71 5.42
N PHE A 416 -6.63 -7.88 5.30
CA PHE A 416 -6.71 -6.88 4.25
C PHE A 416 -7.48 -5.62 4.67
N SER A 417 -7.29 -4.52 3.95
CA SER A 417 -8.20 -3.37 4.00
C SER A 417 -8.64 -2.99 2.59
N ILE A 418 -9.72 -2.21 2.49
CA ILE A 418 -10.16 -1.62 1.22
C ILE A 418 -9.68 -0.17 1.21
N GLU A 419 -9.06 0.23 0.10
CA GLU A 419 -8.61 1.60 -0.11
C GLU A 419 -9.24 2.19 -1.37
N LYS A 420 -9.62 3.46 -1.28
CA LYS A 420 -10.21 4.18 -2.41
C LYS A 420 -9.17 4.48 -3.48
N SER A 421 -9.63 4.48 -4.73
CA SER A 421 -8.79 4.77 -5.89
C SER A 421 -8.07 6.12 -5.74
N ASN A 422 -6.82 6.19 -6.20
CA ASN A 422 -6.11 7.46 -6.30
C ASN A 422 -6.66 8.23 -7.51
N ASN A 423 -6.76 9.56 -7.42
CA ASN A 423 -7.17 10.43 -8.53
C ASN A 423 -8.53 10.06 -9.19
N HIS A 424 -9.45 9.44 -8.44
CA HIS A 424 -10.75 8.99 -8.95
C HIS A 424 -10.62 8.07 -10.18
N PHE A 425 -9.71 7.09 -10.13
CA PHE A 425 -9.53 6.05 -11.16
C PHE A 425 -10.70 5.03 -11.15
N ASN A 426 -11.93 5.53 -11.23
CA ASN A 426 -13.17 4.74 -11.29
C ASN A 426 -13.87 5.00 -12.63
N LEU A 427 -14.81 4.10 -12.99
CA LEU A 427 -15.68 4.27 -14.16
C LEU A 427 -16.43 5.62 -14.12
N PRO A 428 -16.79 6.20 -15.29
CA PRO A 428 -17.72 7.32 -15.35
C PRO A 428 -19.12 6.91 -14.85
N ASP A 429 -19.87 7.87 -14.30
CA ASP A 429 -21.21 7.62 -13.78
C ASP A 429 -22.21 7.19 -14.89
N SER A 430 -22.04 7.71 -16.11
CA SER A 430 -22.91 7.38 -17.25
C SER A 430 -22.27 6.33 -18.15
N LEU A 431 -23.01 5.25 -18.41
CA LEU A 431 -22.65 4.21 -19.37
C LEU A 431 -22.54 4.75 -20.81
N SER A 432 -23.15 5.90 -21.11
CA SER A 432 -23.04 6.59 -22.40
C SER A 432 -21.68 7.25 -22.64
N THR A 433 -20.85 7.38 -21.60
CA THR A 433 -19.52 7.99 -21.72
C THR A 433 -18.55 6.97 -22.34
N PRO A 434 -17.91 7.28 -23.48
CA PRO A 434 -16.90 6.39 -24.04
C PRO A 434 -15.69 6.25 -23.12
N ILE A 435 -15.07 5.07 -23.12
CA ILE A 435 -13.86 4.80 -22.34
C ILE A 435 -12.78 4.15 -23.21
N ILE A 436 -11.54 4.55 -22.98
CA ILE A 436 -10.36 4.00 -23.64
C ILE A 436 -9.45 3.45 -22.54
N LEU A 437 -9.33 2.13 -22.49
CA LEU A 437 -8.58 1.40 -21.46
C LEU A 437 -7.25 0.94 -22.04
N ILE A 438 -6.13 1.32 -21.44
CA ILE A 438 -4.78 1.01 -21.92
C ILE A 438 -4.00 0.31 -20.80
N ALA A 439 -3.78 -1.00 -20.94
CA ALA A 439 -3.15 -1.84 -19.91
C ALA A 439 -1.90 -2.55 -20.40
N THR A 440 -0.97 -2.82 -19.47
CA THR A 440 0.10 -3.81 -19.69
C THR A 440 0.21 -4.83 -18.56
N GLY A 441 0.36 -6.11 -18.91
CA GLY A 441 0.46 -7.22 -17.95
C GLY A 441 -0.66 -7.19 -16.90
N THR A 442 -0.32 -7.26 -15.61
CA THR A 442 -1.30 -7.21 -14.51
C THR A 442 -2.04 -5.87 -14.39
N GLY A 443 -1.67 -4.84 -15.17
CA GLY A 443 -2.42 -3.58 -15.28
C GLY A 443 -3.81 -3.72 -15.88
N LEU A 444 -4.14 -4.90 -16.42
CA LEU A 444 -5.49 -5.23 -16.83
C LEU A 444 -6.45 -5.39 -15.63
N ALA A 445 -5.94 -5.59 -14.41
CA ALA A 445 -6.75 -5.85 -13.21
C ALA A 445 -7.91 -4.88 -12.96
N PRO A 446 -7.72 -3.54 -12.86
CA PRO A 446 -8.84 -2.62 -12.68
C PRO A 446 -9.76 -2.58 -13.91
N PHE A 447 -9.25 -2.87 -15.11
CA PHE A 447 -10.09 -2.89 -16.31
C PHE A 447 -10.95 -4.15 -16.38
N ARG A 448 -10.49 -5.27 -15.82
CA ARG A 448 -11.35 -6.43 -15.62
C ARG A 448 -12.55 -6.08 -14.72
N SER A 449 -12.34 -5.35 -13.62
CA SER A 449 -13.47 -4.90 -12.79
C SER A 449 -14.38 -3.92 -13.52
N PHE A 450 -13.83 -3.02 -14.35
CA PHE A 450 -14.62 -2.10 -15.18
C PHE A 450 -15.51 -2.85 -16.17
N LEU A 451 -14.95 -3.83 -16.88
CA LEU A 451 -15.65 -4.60 -17.91
C LEU A 451 -16.76 -5.46 -17.32
N HIS A 452 -16.51 -6.17 -16.21
CA HIS A 452 -17.55 -6.90 -15.48
C HIS A 452 -18.69 -5.99 -15.02
N HIS A 453 -18.37 -4.79 -14.54
CA HIS A 453 -19.36 -3.83 -14.10
C HIS A 453 -20.20 -3.30 -15.26
N ARG A 454 -19.54 -2.94 -16.37
CA ARG A 454 -20.20 -2.49 -17.59
C ARG A 454 -21.06 -3.57 -18.22
N TYR A 455 -20.56 -4.79 -18.31
CA TYR A 455 -21.32 -5.94 -18.80
C TYR A 455 -22.64 -6.08 -18.05
N TYR A 456 -22.60 -6.09 -16.70
CA TYR A 456 -23.82 -6.19 -15.89
C TYR A 456 -24.80 -5.03 -16.15
N GLN A 457 -24.29 -3.78 -16.21
CA GLN A 457 -25.11 -2.60 -16.52
C GLN A 457 -25.76 -2.69 -17.91
N ILE A 458 -25.05 -3.20 -18.92
CA ILE A 458 -25.56 -3.41 -20.28
C ILE A 458 -26.67 -4.47 -20.27
N GLN A 459 -26.48 -5.58 -19.57
CA GLN A 459 -27.51 -6.63 -19.46
C GLN A 459 -28.77 -6.12 -18.77
N ASP A 460 -28.63 -5.39 -17.66
CA ASP A 460 -29.77 -4.77 -16.97
C ASP A 460 -30.55 -3.81 -17.87
N LEU A 461 -29.86 -2.96 -18.64
CA LEU A 461 -30.50 -2.06 -19.60
C LEU A 461 -31.21 -2.81 -20.73
N ASN A 462 -30.60 -3.88 -21.25
CA ASN A 462 -31.20 -4.71 -22.27
C ASN A 462 -32.50 -5.37 -21.78
N ASN A 463 -32.51 -5.88 -20.54
CA ASN A 463 -33.69 -6.47 -19.92
C ASN A 463 -34.81 -5.43 -19.76
N ILE A 464 -34.50 -4.24 -19.25
CA ILE A 464 -35.47 -3.13 -19.11
C ILE A 464 -36.06 -2.74 -20.47
N ASN A 465 -35.22 -2.63 -21.51
CA ASN A 465 -35.67 -2.28 -22.86
C ASN A 465 -36.58 -3.36 -23.47
N GLN A 466 -36.31 -4.64 -23.19
CA GLN A 466 -37.16 -5.74 -23.63
C GLN A 466 -38.53 -5.73 -22.92
N GLU A 467 -38.56 -5.54 -21.60
CA GLU A 467 -39.81 -5.42 -20.82
C GLU A 467 -40.66 -4.23 -21.28
N GLN A 468 -40.04 -3.08 -21.55
CA GLN A 468 -40.74 -1.90 -22.07
C GLN A 468 -41.31 -2.15 -23.47
N LYS A 469 -40.57 -2.82 -24.36
CA LYS A 469 -41.05 -3.21 -25.70
C LYS A 469 -42.25 -4.16 -25.61
N GLN A 470 -42.27 -5.09 -24.66
CA GLN A 470 -43.41 -5.99 -24.44
C GLN A 470 -44.64 -5.23 -23.91
N ASN A 471 -44.45 -4.30 -22.96
CA ASN A 471 -45.55 -3.52 -22.38
C ASN A 471 -46.11 -2.45 -23.34
N GLN A 472 -45.28 -1.88 -24.23
CA GLN A 472 -45.71 -0.88 -25.22
C GLN A 472 -46.48 -1.46 -26.42
N GLN A 473 -46.48 -2.78 -26.63
CA GLN A 473 -47.32 -3.41 -27.65
C GLN A 473 -48.83 -3.25 -27.39
N GLN A 474 -49.24 -2.78 -26.20
CA GLN A 474 -50.64 -2.46 -25.89
C GLN A 474 -50.99 -0.96 -25.97
N GLN A 475 -50.03 -0.06 -26.18
CA GLN A 475 -50.29 1.38 -26.31
C GLN A 475 -49.39 2.01 -27.38
N GLN A 476 -49.97 2.21 -28.57
CA GLN A 476 -49.34 2.94 -29.67
C GLN A 476 -49.11 4.40 -29.26
N GLN A 477 -47.86 4.81 -28.99
CA GLN A 477 -47.30 6.18 -29.22
C GLN A 477 -46.10 6.47 -28.30
N GLN A 478 -44.90 6.00 -28.69
CA GLN A 478 -43.58 6.68 -28.61
C GLN A 478 -42.48 5.63 -28.86
N GLN A 479 -41.54 5.93 -29.77
CA GLN A 479 -40.38 5.07 -30.00
C GLN A 479 -39.58 4.96 -28.68
N PRO A 480 -39.16 3.76 -28.24
CA PRO A 480 -38.34 3.64 -27.05
C PRO A 480 -37.06 4.47 -27.24
N SER A 481 -36.74 5.33 -26.28
CA SER A 481 -35.47 6.07 -26.30
C SER A 481 -34.34 5.07 -26.23
N GLU A 482 -33.65 4.85 -27.35
CA GLU A 482 -32.50 3.95 -27.41
C GLU A 482 -31.38 4.55 -26.54
N PHE A 483 -31.14 3.93 -25.39
CA PHE A 483 -30.07 4.36 -24.49
C PHE A 483 -28.73 4.12 -25.20
N ASN A 484 -28.03 5.21 -25.53
CA ASN A 484 -26.73 5.12 -26.19
C ASN A 484 -25.67 4.61 -25.20
N ILE A 485 -25.06 3.46 -25.51
CA ILE A 485 -23.95 2.89 -24.76
C ILE A 485 -22.65 3.47 -25.35
N GLY A 486 -21.82 4.10 -24.51
CA GLY A 486 -20.56 4.68 -24.95
C GLY A 486 -19.55 3.60 -25.32
N GLU A 487 -18.80 3.82 -26.41
CA GLU A 487 -17.80 2.87 -26.89
C GLU A 487 -16.75 2.55 -25.83
N CYS A 488 -16.29 1.29 -25.80
CA CYS A 488 -15.21 0.83 -24.93
C CYS A 488 -14.08 0.27 -25.79
N LEU A 489 -12.98 0.99 -25.89
CA LEU A 489 -11.76 0.49 -26.54
C LEU A 489 -10.81 -0.07 -25.48
N LEU A 490 -10.32 -1.29 -25.66
CA LEU A 490 -9.29 -1.87 -24.80
C LEU A 490 -8.01 -2.12 -25.59
N PHE A 491 -6.91 -1.46 -25.21
CA PHE A 491 -5.57 -1.74 -25.67
C PHE A 491 -4.80 -2.51 -24.59
N PHE A 492 -4.42 -3.74 -24.86
CA PHE A 492 -3.71 -4.61 -23.93
C PHE A 492 -2.34 -5.07 -24.46
N GLY A 493 -1.28 -4.76 -23.72
CA GLY A 493 0.10 -5.10 -24.06
C GLY A 493 0.68 -6.16 -23.12
N CYS A 494 1.18 -7.25 -23.69
CA CYS A 494 1.86 -8.31 -22.93
C CYS A 494 3.13 -8.78 -23.64
N LYS A 495 3.84 -9.76 -23.10
CA LYS A 495 5.08 -10.27 -23.70
C LYS A 495 4.76 -11.25 -24.81
N ARG A 496 3.98 -12.29 -24.52
CA ARG A 496 3.67 -13.36 -25.47
C ARG A 496 2.28 -13.92 -25.21
N LYS A 497 1.65 -14.40 -26.28
CA LYS A 497 0.33 -15.05 -26.23
C LYS A 497 0.32 -16.23 -25.25
N ASP A 498 1.35 -17.06 -25.28
CA ASP A 498 1.48 -18.27 -24.46
C ASP A 498 2.01 -18.01 -23.04
N TRP A 499 2.42 -16.78 -22.70
CA TRP A 499 3.01 -16.48 -21.39
C TRP A 499 2.09 -15.67 -20.49
N ASP A 500 1.60 -14.53 -20.98
CA ASP A 500 0.97 -13.51 -20.14
C ASP A 500 -0.21 -12.80 -20.81
N HIS A 501 -0.84 -13.44 -21.80
CA HIS A 501 -2.16 -13.05 -22.31
C HIS A 501 -3.26 -13.47 -21.32
N ILE A 502 -3.24 -12.85 -20.15
CA ILE A 502 -4.17 -13.13 -19.06
C ILE A 502 -5.61 -12.78 -19.46
N TYR A 503 -6.58 -13.58 -19.01
CA TYR A 503 -8.02 -13.40 -19.28
C TYR A 503 -8.41 -13.38 -20.78
N SER A 504 -7.60 -13.96 -21.68
CA SER A 504 -7.84 -13.99 -23.13
C SER A 504 -9.29 -14.36 -23.51
N ASP A 505 -9.82 -15.47 -22.99
CA ASP A 505 -11.16 -15.96 -23.37
C ASP A 505 -12.26 -15.04 -22.84
N GLU A 506 -12.09 -14.50 -21.63
CA GLU A 506 -13.02 -13.53 -21.03
C GLU A 506 -13.06 -12.22 -21.82
N LEU A 507 -11.90 -11.72 -22.27
CA LEU A 507 -11.83 -10.51 -23.11
C LEU A 507 -12.50 -10.72 -24.47
N LYS A 508 -12.34 -11.89 -25.08
CA LYS A 508 -12.99 -12.24 -26.35
C LYS A 508 -14.51 -12.30 -26.22
N GLU A 509 -15.03 -12.86 -25.13
CA GLU A 509 -16.49 -12.86 -24.91
C GLU A 509 -17.02 -11.44 -24.68
N PHE A 510 -16.29 -10.57 -23.96
CA PHE A 510 -16.67 -9.16 -23.83
C PHE A 510 -16.63 -8.37 -25.14
N GLU A 511 -15.74 -8.69 -26.07
CA GLU A 511 -15.77 -8.10 -27.41
C GLU A 511 -16.98 -8.58 -28.21
N LYS A 512 -17.24 -9.89 -28.14
CA LYS A 512 -18.36 -10.53 -28.84
C LYS A 512 -19.73 -10.06 -28.36
N ASP A 513 -19.89 -9.79 -27.06
CA ASP A 513 -21.15 -9.29 -26.49
C ASP A 513 -21.31 -7.75 -26.54
N GLY A 514 -20.28 -7.04 -27.01
CA GLY A 514 -20.28 -5.57 -27.16
C GLY A 514 -19.92 -4.78 -25.90
N THR A 515 -19.58 -5.45 -24.78
CA THR A 515 -19.04 -4.78 -23.59
C THR A 515 -17.74 -4.04 -23.91
N ILE A 516 -16.89 -4.68 -24.74
CA ILE A 516 -15.76 -4.06 -25.44
C ILE A 516 -16.20 -3.84 -26.89
N SER A 517 -16.08 -2.60 -27.38
CA SER A 517 -16.39 -2.26 -28.76
C SER A 517 -15.27 -2.67 -29.72
N LYS A 518 -14.00 -2.53 -29.29
CA LYS A 518 -12.82 -3.00 -30.02
C LYS A 518 -11.71 -3.41 -29.06
N LEU A 519 -11.16 -4.60 -29.25
CA LEU A 519 -10.06 -5.16 -28.46
C LEU A 519 -8.75 -5.15 -29.26
N PHE A 520 -7.75 -4.39 -28.82
CA PHE A 520 -6.42 -4.31 -29.43
C PHE A 520 -5.38 -5.01 -28.55
N ILE A 521 -4.64 -5.97 -29.11
CA ILE A 521 -3.65 -6.75 -28.33
C ILE A 521 -2.28 -6.69 -28.99
N SER A 522 -1.25 -6.41 -28.19
CA SER A 522 0.15 -6.40 -28.63
C SER A 522 1.02 -7.37 -27.83
N TYR A 523 1.93 -8.04 -28.53
CA TYR A 523 2.92 -8.95 -27.95
C TYR A 523 4.34 -8.44 -28.21
N SER A 524 5.00 -7.98 -27.15
CA SER A 524 6.32 -7.34 -27.23
C SER A 524 7.50 -8.32 -27.40
N GLN A 525 7.30 -9.62 -27.18
CA GLN A 525 8.32 -10.66 -27.26
C GLN A 525 7.86 -11.88 -28.08
N GLN A 526 6.85 -11.72 -28.94
CA GLN A 526 6.38 -12.79 -29.82
C GLN A 526 7.46 -13.14 -30.84
N GLN A 527 7.85 -14.42 -30.92
CA GLN A 527 8.81 -14.88 -31.92
C GLN A 527 8.19 -14.76 -33.33
N GLN A 528 8.93 -14.16 -34.27
CA GLN A 528 8.44 -13.87 -35.63
C GLN A 528 8.03 -15.14 -36.42
N GLN A 529 8.53 -16.33 -36.04
CA GLN A 529 8.26 -17.58 -36.77
C GLN A 529 6.83 -18.15 -36.57
N GLN A 530 6.01 -17.61 -35.68
CA GLN A 530 4.60 -18.01 -35.53
C GLN A 530 3.62 -17.15 -36.37
N LYS A 531 4.09 -16.52 -37.46
CA LYS A 531 3.21 -15.91 -38.48
C LYS A 531 2.73 -16.89 -39.56
N SER A 532 3.09 -18.17 -39.48
CA SER A 532 2.66 -19.18 -40.45
C SER A 532 1.34 -19.85 -40.04
N ASN A 533 0.27 -19.51 -40.77
CA ASN A 533 -0.96 -20.30 -41.00
C ASN A 533 -2.17 -20.23 -40.04
N GLU A 534 -2.29 -19.25 -39.14
CA GLU A 534 -3.58 -19.00 -38.46
C GLU A 534 -4.20 -17.68 -38.95
N ASN A 535 -5.30 -17.82 -39.69
CA ASN A 535 -6.29 -16.84 -40.15
C ASN A 535 -5.90 -15.34 -40.19
N GLN A 536 -5.87 -14.78 -41.40
CA GLN A 536 -5.62 -13.36 -41.71
C GLN A 536 -6.69 -12.35 -41.22
N ASN A 537 -7.57 -12.73 -40.29
CA ASN A 537 -8.71 -11.88 -39.87
C ASN A 537 -8.58 -11.33 -38.44
N GLU A 538 -7.39 -11.35 -37.83
CA GLU A 538 -7.14 -10.66 -36.55
C GLU A 538 -6.48 -9.29 -36.82
N GLU A 539 -7.26 -8.32 -37.32
CA GLU A 539 -6.86 -6.91 -37.58
C GLU A 539 -6.26 -6.21 -36.34
N TYR A 540 -6.47 -6.80 -35.16
CA TYR A 540 -6.14 -6.25 -33.84
C TYR A 540 -4.82 -6.74 -33.23
N LEU A 541 -4.07 -7.60 -33.92
CA LEU A 541 -2.82 -8.18 -33.40
C LEU A 541 -1.57 -7.54 -34.00
N SER A 542 -0.72 -6.98 -33.13
CA SER A 542 0.59 -6.48 -33.52
C SER A 542 1.73 -7.14 -32.73
N SER A 543 2.78 -7.55 -33.45
CA SER A 543 4.07 -7.89 -32.86
C SER A 543 4.82 -6.58 -32.61
N GLY A 544 5.06 -6.22 -31.35
CA GLY A 544 5.69 -4.95 -30.99
C GLY A 544 5.16 -4.36 -29.69
N TYR A 545 5.54 -3.12 -29.42
CA TYR A 545 5.06 -2.35 -28.27
C TYR A 545 3.66 -1.79 -28.52
N ILE A 546 2.83 -1.78 -27.48
CA ILE A 546 1.45 -1.26 -27.49
C ILE A 546 1.32 0.18 -28.03
N ASN A 547 2.37 0.99 -27.88
CA ASN A 547 2.47 2.35 -28.42
C ASN A 547 2.09 2.42 -29.91
N LYS A 548 2.56 1.45 -30.70
CA LYS A 548 2.29 1.43 -32.13
C LYS A 548 0.80 1.27 -32.43
N LEU A 549 0.12 0.36 -31.73
CA LEU A 549 -1.32 0.18 -31.87
C LEU A 549 -2.10 1.44 -31.46
N ILE A 550 -1.66 2.12 -30.41
CA ILE A 550 -2.28 3.37 -29.94
C ILE A 550 -2.12 4.47 -30.99
N GLU A 551 -0.91 4.66 -31.53
CA GLU A 551 -0.62 5.67 -32.54
C GLU A 551 -1.33 5.40 -33.88
N ASP A 552 -1.39 4.14 -34.31
CA ASP A 552 -2.08 3.72 -35.53
C ASP A 552 -3.61 3.95 -35.42
N ASN A 553 -4.15 3.90 -34.21
CA ASN A 553 -5.56 4.20 -33.91
C ASN A 553 -5.77 5.62 -33.36
N GLY A 554 -4.79 6.51 -33.54
CA GLY A 554 -4.77 7.83 -32.94
C GLY A 554 -5.96 8.72 -33.30
N GLU A 555 -6.44 8.65 -34.54
CA GLU A 555 -7.59 9.44 -35.00
C GLU A 555 -8.86 9.05 -34.24
N MET A 556 -9.10 7.74 -34.10
CA MET A 556 -10.24 7.20 -33.37
C MET A 556 -10.18 7.60 -31.89
N ILE A 557 -9.00 7.49 -31.26
CA ILE A 557 -8.77 7.92 -29.88
C ILE A 557 -9.06 9.41 -29.72
N TYR A 558 -8.51 10.26 -30.60
CA TYR A 558 -8.68 11.71 -30.52
C TYR A 558 -10.16 12.12 -30.67
N ASN A 559 -10.85 11.55 -31.65
CA ASN A 559 -12.26 11.83 -31.91
C ASN A 559 -13.16 11.40 -30.74
N LEU A 560 -12.92 10.23 -30.15
CA LEU A 560 -13.68 9.77 -28.98
C LEU A 560 -13.54 10.73 -27.79
N ILE A 561 -12.36 11.31 -27.59
CA ILE A 561 -12.13 12.25 -26.48
C ILE A 561 -12.75 13.61 -26.74
N ILE A 562 -12.48 14.19 -27.91
CA ILE A 562 -12.87 15.57 -28.22
C ILE A 562 -14.33 15.69 -28.62
N ASN A 563 -14.84 14.79 -29.46
CA ASN A 563 -16.20 14.88 -30.00
C ASN A 563 -17.23 14.15 -29.14
N ASN A 564 -16.85 13.04 -28.51
CA ASN A 564 -17.77 12.19 -27.76
C ASN A 564 -17.58 12.28 -26.24
N GLY A 565 -16.61 13.08 -25.77
CA GLY A 565 -16.36 13.28 -24.36
C GLY A 565 -15.88 12.01 -23.65
N GLY A 566 -15.12 11.14 -24.32
CA GLY A 566 -14.58 9.92 -23.73
C GLY A 566 -13.56 10.16 -22.61
N ILE A 567 -13.11 9.09 -21.95
CA ILE A 567 -12.06 9.14 -20.91
C ILE A 567 -11.01 8.06 -21.19
N ILE A 568 -9.73 8.45 -21.16
CA ILE A 568 -8.58 7.53 -21.24
C ILE A 568 -8.17 7.11 -19.83
N TYR A 569 -8.02 5.80 -19.65
CA TYR A 569 -7.45 5.17 -18.45
C TYR A 569 -6.19 4.40 -18.83
N VAL A 570 -5.09 4.65 -18.14
CA VAL A 570 -3.83 3.90 -18.31
C VAL A 570 -3.46 3.20 -17.01
N CYS A 571 -3.19 1.90 -17.09
CA CYS A 571 -2.76 1.11 -15.93
C CYS A 571 -1.62 0.14 -16.26
N GLY A 572 -0.55 0.14 -15.45
CA GLY A 572 0.60 -0.73 -15.70
C GLY A 572 1.88 -0.31 -14.98
N ASN A 573 2.97 -1.03 -15.23
CA ASN A 573 4.28 -0.67 -14.67
C ASN A 573 4.80 0.64 -15.32
N LYS A 574 5.15 1.62 -14.50
CA LYS A 574 5.62 2.96 -14.90
C LYS A 574 6.80 2.90 -15.86
N ASN A 575 7.77 2.00 -15.66
CA ASN A 575 8.93 1.84 -16.53
C ASN A 575 8.57 1.28 -17.91
N LYS A 576 7.41 0.61 -18.04
CA LYS A 576 6.92 0.05 -19.31
C LYS A 576 5.97 0.99 -20.04
N ILE A 577 5.13 1.71 -19.31
CA ILE A 577 3.96 2.39 -19.89
C ILE A 577 3.94 3.90 -19.61
N GLY A 578 4.44 4.36 -18.47
CA GLY A 578 4.14 5.69 -17.93
C GLY A 578 4.55 6.82 -18.87
N ASN A 579 5.82 6.86 -19.25
CA ASN A 579 6.33 7.92 -20.13
C ASN A 579 6.05 7.64 -21.61
N SER A 580 6.04 6.36 -22.01
CA SER A 580 5.88 6.00 -23.42
C SER A 580 4.46 6.30 -23.92
N ILE A 581 3.42 5.99 -23.16
CA ILE A 581 2.03 6.29 -23.56
C ILE A 581 1.76 7.79 -23.56
N ASN A 582 2.33 8.54 -22.61
CA ASN A 582 2.27 10.00 -22.65
C ASN A 582 2.80 10.54 -23.98
N ASN A 583 3.96 10.05 -24.43
CA ASN A 583 4.55 10.47 -25.70
C ASN A 583 3.67 10.08 -26.91
N SER A 584 3.11 8.87 -26.92
CA SER A 584 2.18 8.46 -27.98
C SER A 584 0.92 9.34 -28.01
N LEU A 585 0.38 9.75 -26.85
CA LEU A 585 -0.75 10.69 -26.78
C LEU A 585 -0.37 12.10 -27.23
N ILE A 586 0.84 12.57 -26.93
CA ILE A 586 1.39 13.84 -27.44
C ILE A 586 1.46 13.82 -28.98
N GLU A 587 1.96 12.73 -29.57
CA GLU A 587 2.01 12.58 -31.03
C GLU A 587 0.61 12.52 -31.66
N ILE A 588 -0.34 11.84 -31.03
CA ILE A 588 -1.75 11.83 -31.45
C ILE A 588 -2.34 13.25 -31.42
N ILE A 589 -2.12 13.99 -30.33
CA ILE A 589 -2.57 15.38 -30.21
C ILE A 589 -1.97 16.22 -31.34
N LYS A 590 -0.65 16.19 -31.55
CA LYS A 590 0.02 16.95 -32.62
C LYS A 590 -0.54 16.64 -34.01
N LYS A 591 -0.89 15.37 -34.26
CA LYS A 591 -1.36 14.92 -35.57
C LYS A 591 -2.83 15.28 -35.87
N PHE A 592 -3.71 15.19 -34.87
CA PHE A 592 -5.17 15.26 -35.10
C PHE A 592 -5.86 16.49 -34.50
N ASN A 593 -5.13 17.38 -33.85
CA ASN A 593 -5.74 18.55 -33.25
C ASN A 593 -6.23 19.59 -34.27
N ASN A 594 -7.35 20.24 -33.94
CA ASN A 594 -7.96 21.30 -34.75
C ASN A 594 -7.25 22.66 -34.63
N PHE A 595 -6.31 22.81 -33.71
CA PHE A 595 -5.65 24.08 -33.39
C PHE A 595 -4.28 24.24 -34.08
N ASN A 596 -3.89 23.29 -34.94
CA ASN A 596 -2.58 23.25 -35.59
C ASN A 596 -1.39 23.29 -34.58
N ILE A 597 -1.59 22.71 -33.39
CA ILE A 597 -0.55 22.47 -32.39
C ILE A 597 0.51 21.57 -33.02
N LYS A 598 1.74 22.09 -33.16
CA LYS A 598 2.88 21.37 -33.73
C LYS A 598 4.02 21.16 -32.75
N SER A 599 4.09 21.96 -31.69
CA SER A 599 5.16 21.86 -30.69
C SER A 599 4.82 20.83 -29.62
N ASP A 600 5.85 20.16 -29.11
CA ASP A 600 5.71 19.19 -28.02
C ASP A 600 5.17 19.87 -26.75
N GLN A 601 5.61 21.10 -26.47
CA GLN A 601 5.19 21.89 -25.31
C GLN A 601 3.69 22.20 -25.32
N GLU A 602 3.12 22.63 -26.45
CA GLU A 602 1.69 22.89 -26.57
C GLU A 602 0.85 21.61 -26.45
N ALA A 603 1.33 20.50 -27.00
CA ALA A 603 0.67 19.21 -26.89
C ALA A 603 0.71 18.64 -25.46
N GLU A 604 1.83 18.82 -24.75
CA GLU A 604 1.97 18.52 -23.33
C GLU A 604 0.97 19.32 -22.48
N LEU A 605 0.84 20.64 -22.73
CA LEU A 605 -0.13 21.48 -22.03
C LEU A 605 -1.59 21.03 -22.28
N LEU A 606 -1.92 20.59 -23.49
CA LEU A 606 -3.25 20.04 -23.77
C LEU A 606 -3.48 18.70 -23.04
N LEU A 607 -2.46 17.84 -22.98
CA LEU A 607 -2.54 16.58 -22.23
C LEU A 607 -2.65 16.81 -20.71
N GLU A 608 -1.93 17.79 -20.17
CA GLU A 608 -2.07 18.23 -18.78
C GLU A 608 -3.48 18.75 -18.49
N ASN A 609 -4.06 19.50 -19.44
CA ASN A 609 -5.45 19.91 -19.34
C ASN A 609 -6.39 18.70 -19.30
N TRP A 610 -6.19 17.68 -20.16
CA TRP A 610 -6.97 16.43 -20.12
C TRP A 610 -6.89 15.72 -18.76
N ILE A 611 -5.73 15.74 -18.11
CA ILE A 611 -5.58 15.22 -16.74
C ILE A 611 -6.41 16.07 -15.77
N LYS A 612 -6.28 17.39 -15.82
CA LYS A 612 -6.98 18.33 -14.92
C LYS A 612 -8.51 18.21 -15.02
N ILE A 613 -9.05 18.03 -16.23
CA ILE A 613 -10.50 17.86 -16.45
C ILE A 613 -10.97 16.40 -16.34
N GLY A 614 -10.10 15.48 -15.95
CA GLY A 614 -10.45 14.07 -15.70
C GLY A 614 -10.69 13.23 -16.96
N LYS A 615 -10.26 13.70 -18.13
CA LYS A 615 -10.30 12.96 -19.42
C LYS A 615 -9.12 12.02 -19.60
N TYR A 616 -8.04 12.22 -18.85
CA TYR A 616 -6.90 11.31 -18.83
C TYR A 616 -6.53 10.92 -17.39
N LYS A 617 -6.74 9.64 -17.05
CA LYS A 617 -6.51 9.08 -15.71
C LYS A 617 -5.44 7.99 -15.77
N ARG A 618 -4.55 7.95 -14.77
CA ARG A 618 -3.41 7.02 -14.71
C ARG A 618 -3.32 6.36 -13.35
N ASP A 619 -3.12 5.05 -13.36
CA ASP A 619 -2.75 4.25 -12.20
C ASP A 619 -1.50 3.43 -12.53
N VAL A 620 -0.32 4.01 -12.26
CA VAL A 620 0.98 3.43 -12.62
C VAL A 620 1.84 3.22 -11.39
N TRP A 621 2.49 2.05 -11.29
CA TRP A 621 3.37 1.69 -10.17
C TRP A 621 4.80 1.43 -10.63
N ASN A 622 5.76 1.57 -9.71
CA ASN A 622 7.18 1.30 -9.97
C ASN A 622 7.47 -0.21 -10.08
#